data_AF-A0AAD4Q8N6-F1
#
_entry.id   AF-A0AAD4Q8N6-F1
#
_cell.length_a   1.000
_cell.length_b   1.000
_cell.length_c   1.000
_cell.angle_alpha   90.00
_cell.angle_beta   90.00
_cell.angle_gamma   90.00
#
_symmetry.space_group_name_H-M   'P 1'
#
loop_
_entity.id
_entity.type
_entity.pdbx_description
1 polymer ?
#
loop_
_entity_poly.entity_id
_entity_poly.type
_entity_poly.pdbx_seq_one_letter_code
_entity_poly.pdbx_strand_id
1 'polypeptide(L)' 'LVLITHDESTFFQNDQCKICWDHEGSSKTLGPKGDGQSLMVSDFLLADWGRLHNDNRCILLICIYTVYTHLFQ' A
#
# COMPACT_ATOMS: atom_id res chain seq x y z
N LEU A 1 -2.94 25.45 19.87
CA LEU A 1 -3.23 24.01 19.79
C LEU A 1 -2.97 23.62 18.34
N VAL A 2 -2.09 22.66 18.06
CA VAL A 2 -1.78 22.23 16.69
C VAL A 2 -2.46 20.89 16.48
N LEU A 3 -3.38 20.81 15.53
CA LEU A 3 -4.07 19.57 15.18
C LEU A 3 -3.21 18.80 14.17
N ILE A 4 -2.83 17.59 14.56
CA ILE A 4 -2.10 16.64 13.70
C ILE A 4 -2.99 15.41 13.54
N THR A 5 -3.33 15.07 12.30
CA THR A 5 -4.05 13.84 11.96
C THR A 5 -3.06 12.80 11.44
N HIS A 6 -3.26 11.55 11.83
CA HIS A 6 -2.44 10.42 11.40
C HIS A 6 -3.34 9.37 10.77
N ASP A 7 -2.94 8.83 9.63
CA ASP A 7 -3.65 7.77 8.93
C ASP A 7 -2.69 6.63 8.54
N GLU A 8 -3.17 5.40 8.65
CA GLU A 8 -2.46 4.19 8.27
C GLU A 8 -3.25 3.46 7.19
N SER A 9 -2.59 3.15 6.08
CA SER A 9 -3.17 2.40 4.97
C SER A 9 -2.30 1.20 4.65
N THR A 10 -2.93 0.02 4.53
CA THR A 10 -2.27 -1.21 4.07
C THR A 10 -2.73 -1.50 2.65
N PHE A 11 -1.78 -1.60 1.73
CA PHE A 11 -2.03 -1.96 0.34
C PHE A 11 -1.52 -3.36 0.09
N PHE A 12 -2.37 -4.23 -0.44
CA PHE A 12 -2.00 -5.59 -0.79
C PHE A 12 -1.80 -5.76 -2.30
N GLN A 13 -0.88 -6.65 -2.66
CA GLN A 13 -0.53 -6.96 -4.05
C GLN A 13 -1.74 -7.46 -4.85
N ASN A 14 -2.67 -8.13 -4.18
CA ASN A 14 -3.84 -8.73 -4.80
C ASN A 14 -5.15 -8.00 -4.42
N ASP A 15 -5.09 -6.76 -3.92
CA ASP A 15 -6.27 -5.97 -3.49
C ASP A 15 -7.30 -5.66 -4.57
N GLN A 16 -7.06 -6.08 -5.81
CA GLN A 16 -7.91 -5.75 -6.93
C GLN A 16 -8.37 -6.99 -7.66
N CYS A 17 -9.70 -7.14 -7.73
CA CYS A 17 -10.34 -7.94 -8.75
C CYS A 17 -10.14 -7.21 -10.09
N LYS A 18 -9.14 -7.62 -10.86
CA LYS A 18 -8.87 -7.06 -12.19
C LYS A 18 -10.00 -7.47 -13.14
N ILE A 19 -10.94 -6.57 -13.38
CA ILE A 19 -11.96 -6.76 -14.41
C ILE A 19 -11.31 -6.40 -15.76
N CYS A 20 -10.98 -7.43 -16.54
CA CYS A 20 -10.49 -7.27 -17.89
C CYS A 20 -11.52 -7.78 -18.91
N TRP A 21 -11.67 -7.04 -20.01
CA TRP A 21 -12.37 -7.52 -21.20
C TRP A 21 -11.42 -8.47 -21.92
N ASP A 22 -11.87 -9.70 -22.17
CA ASP A 22 -11.07 -10.71 -22.84
C ASP A 22 -11.92 -11.42 -23.90
N HIS A 23 -11.26 -12.07 -24.85
CA HIS A 23 -11.91 -12.75 -25.96
C HIS A 23 -12.71 -13.97 -25.50
N GLU A 24 -13.79 -14.26 -26.23
CA GLU A 24 -14.65 -15.42 -26.04
C GLU A 24 -13.86 -16.71 -26.36
N GLY A 25 -13.25 -17.31 -25.33
CA GLY A 25 -12.34 -18.46 -25.47
C GLY A 25 -11.00 -18.31 -24.74
N SER A 26 -10.72 -17.16 -24.16
CA SER A 26 -9.54 -16.98 -23.29
C SER A 26 -9.64 -17.87 -22.04
N SER A 27 -8.55 -18.60 -21.78
CA SER A 27 -8.38 -19.28 -20.49
C SER A 27 -8.01 -18.23 -19.45
N LYS A 28 -8.98 -17.86 -18.61
CA LYS A 28 -8.71 -16.96 -17.48
C LYS A 28 -7.76 -17.65 -16.51
N THR A 29 -6.53 -17.17 -16.45
CA THR A 29 -5.59 -17.59 -15.40
C THR A 29 -6.13 -17.04 -14.07
N LEU A 30 -6.53 -17.94 -13.17
CA LEU A 30 -6.97 -17.55 -11.84
C LEU A 30 -5.82 -16.84 -11.12
N GLY A 31 -6.11 -15.70 -10.49
CA GLY A 31 -5.14 -15.01 -9.66
C GLY A 31 -4.71 -15.89 -8.47
N PRO A 32 -3.49 -15.70 -7.95
CA PRO A 32 -3.06 -16.37 -6.72
C PRO A 32 -4.03 -16.05 -5.58
N LYS A 33 -4.36 -17.07 -4.78
CA LYS A 33 -5.29 -16.95 -3.65
C LYS A 33 -4.62 -16.15 -2.52
N GLY A 34 -5.37 -15.21 -1.93
CA GLY A 34 -4.91 -14.37 -0.82
C GLY A 34 -4.38 -13.00 -1.29
N ASP A 35 -3.94 -12.19 -0.34
CA ASP A 35 -3.66 -10.77 -0.57
C ASP A 35 -2.24 -10.51 -1.14
N GLY A 36 -1.37 -11.53 -1.11
CA GLY A 36 0.01 -11.42 -1.58
C GLY A 36 0.87 -10.55 -0.65
N GLN A 37 1.88 -9.89 -1.21
CA GLN A 37 2.71 -8.96 -0.46
C GLN A 37 1.90 -7.74 -0.04
N SER A 38 2.15 -7.21 1.16
CA SER A 38 1.52 -5.98 1.62
C SER A 38 2.53 -4.84 1.83
N LEU A 39 2.04 -3.61 1.70
CA LEU A 39 2.76 -2.38 1.93
C LEU A 39 1.96 -1.56 2.93
N MET A 40 2.50 -1.41 4.15
CA MET A 40 1.93 -0.49 5.13
C MET A 40 2.54 0.89 4.93
N VAL A 41 1.66 1.87 4.76
CA VAL A 41 2.00 3.28 4.61
C VAL A 41 1.36 4.05 5.75
N SER A 42 2.16 4.82 6.48
CA SER A 42 1.74 5.70 7.56
C SER A 42 2.17 7.13 7.23
N ASP A 43 1.25 8.07 7.41
CA ASP A 43 1.50 9.48 7.11
C ASP A 43 0.82 10.42 8.12
N PHE A 44 1.43 11.60 8.28
CA PHE A 44 0.97 12.66 9.17
C PHE A 44 0.55 13.87 8.34
N LEU A 45 -0.68 14.31 8.56
CA LEU A 45 -1.30 15.45 7.91
C LEU A 45 -1.64 16.52 8.95
N LEU A 46 -1.23 17.75 8.67
CA LEU A 46 -1.59 18.94 9.41
C LEU A 46 -2.58 19.73 8.56
N ALA A 47 -3.66 20.23 9.18
CA ALA A 47 -4.70 20.96 8.46
C ALA A 47 -4.17 22.21 7.73
N ASP A 48 -3.24 22.92 8.36
CA ASP A 48 -2.74 24.20 7.84
C ASP A 48 -1.52 24.05 6.92
N TRP A 49 -0.71 23.00 7.12
CA TRP A 49 0.62 22.84 6.50
C TRP A 49 0.69 21.62 5.56
N GLY A 50 -0.38 20.83 5.48
CA GLY A 50 -0.42 19.63 4.66
C GLY A 50 0.42 18.49 5.25
N ARG A 51 1.12 17.74 4.40
CA ARG A 51 1.93 16.60 4.84
C ARG A 51 3.12 17.07 5.67
N LEU A 52 3.44 16.33 6.72
CA LEU A 52 4.61 16.63 7.54
C LEU A 52 5.88 16.52 6.67
N HIS A 53 6.65 17.60 6.59
CA HIS A 53 7.88 17.64 5.80
C HIS A 53 9.05 18.23 6.60
N ASN A 54 10.25 17.72 6.36
CA ASN A 54 11.50 18.28 6.86
C ASN A 54 12.37 18.66 5.66
N ASP A 55 12.76 19.94 5.53
CA ASP A 55 13.63 20.48 4.47
C ASP A 55 13.34 19.89 3.06
N ASN A 56 12.10 20.10 2.57
CA ASN A 56 11.56 19.60 1.30
C ASN A 56 11.36 18.08 1.16
N ARG A 57 11.53 17.27 2.21
CA ARG A 57 11.21 15.85 2.21
C ARG A 57 9.97 15.58 3.05
N CYS A 58 8.92 15.04 2.43
CA CYS A 58 7.77 14.53 3.19
C CYS A 58 8.20 13.34 4.05
N ILE A 59 7.78 13.33 5.31
CA ILE A 59 8.02 12.23 6.23
C ILE A 59 6.93 11.20 5.99
N LEU A 60 7.19 10.29 5.05
CA LEU A 60 6.36 9.12 4.81
C LEU A 60 7.02 7.92 5.51
N LEU A 61 6.35 7.33 6.50
CA LEU A 61 6.80 6.05 7.03
C LEU A 61 6.27 4.93 6.13
N ILE A 62 7.17 4.34 5.34
CA ILE A 62 6.89 3.11 4.61
C ILE A 62 7.50 1.96 5.41
N CYS A 63 6.65 1.14 6.02
CA CYS A 63 7.08 -0.13 6.59
C CYS A 63 6.91 -1.22 5.52
N ILE A 64 8.02 -1.57 4.87
CA ILE A 64 8.07 -2.73 3.96
C ILE A 64 8.13 -3.97 4.86
N TYR A 65 6.97 -4.53 5.24
CA TYR A 65 6.90 -5.79 6.01
C TYR A 65 7.33 -7.03 5.21
N THR A 66 7.86 -6.83 4.01
CA THR A 66 7.99 -7.89 3.01
C THR A 66 9.43 -8.13 2.60
N VAL A 67 10.23 -8.67 3.55
CA VAL A 67 11.43 -9.47 3.21
C VAL A 67 11.62 -10.64 4.20
N TYR A 68 11.16 -10.55 5.45
CA TYR A 68 11.54 -11.54 6.48
C TYR A 68 10.90 -12.93 6.37
N THR A 69 9.79 -13.10 5.65
CA THR A 69 9.15 -14.41 5.50
C THR A 69 9.67 -15.24 4.33
N HIS A 70 10.49 -14.66 3.44
CA HIS A 70 11.03 -15.36 2.26
C HIS A 70 12.52 -15.72 2.36
N LEU A 71 13.22 -15.38 3.45
CA LEU A 71 14.63 -15.75 3.69
C LEU A 71 14.82 -16.93 4.65
N PHE A 72 13.73 -17.47 5.22
CA PHE A 72 13.72 -18.68 6.05
C PHE A 72 12.68 -19.67 5.53
N GLN A 73 12.91 -20.22 4.34
CA GLN A 73 12.35 -21.50 3.93
C GLN A 73 13.31 -22.24 3.02
#